data_AF-A0A2V9KRF7-F1
#
_entry.id   AF-A0A2V9KRF7-F1
#
_cell.length_a   1.000
_cell.length_b   1.000
_cell.length_c   1.000
_cell.angle_alpha   90.00
_cell.angle_beta   90.00
_cell.angle_gamma   90.00
#
_symmetry.space_group_name_H-M   'P 1'
#
loop_
_entity.id
_entity.type
_entity.pdbx_description
1 polymer ?
#
loop_
_entity_poly.entity_id
_entity_poly.type
_entity_poly.pdbx_seq_one_letter_code
_entity_poly.pdbx_strand_id
1 'polypeptide(L)'
;FYGLYAPVNESLLRRLGADTILGGEFEESLVSVLERLRSPGEPSAAQPEPVISLARQTFLVPERHDLPPLSRYAHLNHADGKPRTVGYTEASRGCKHLCRHCPIVPVYGGRFRIVQPDVVLEDIRRQVEAGAEHITFGDPDFFNGIRHAIGVVTTLHREYPSLTYDVTIKIEHLLEHAEHLRTLGDTGCLFVTSAVEAVDDSILARLDKGHTCADFVAVVEMFRDAGLVLSPTFVAFTPWTTLEGYCELLRRIAELDLVENVAPVQLAIRLLVPAGSRLLELREVREMVQPFDEDALVYPWTHSDPRVDDLCAKIQTLVQKAQKNGDTRWAIFERVWKLAHKMAGLPVEEIPQEDVGVSRAAIPYLTEPWYC
;
A
#
# COMPACT_ATOMS: atom_id res chain seq x y z
N PHE A 1 22.85 4.51 -4.73
CA PHE A 1 21.41 4.58 -4.44
C PHE A 1 20.75 3.31 -4.93
N TYR A 2 19.76 2.76 -4.20
CA TYR A 2 19.02 1.59 -4.64
C TYR A 2 17.55 1.65 -4.19
N GLY A 3 16.68 0.84 -4.81
CA GLY A 3 15.26 0.73 -4.49
C GLY A 3 14.34 1.19 -5.64
N LEU A 4 13.02 1.16 -5.44
CA LEU A 4 12.04 1.41 -6.50
C LEU A 4 12.19 2.81 -7.15
N TYR A 5 12.50 3.82 -6.35
CA TYR A 5 12.61 5.20 -6.80
C TYR A 5 13.98 5.55 -7.38
N ALA A 6 15.01 4.72 -7.21
CA ALA A 6 16.36 5.06 -7.65
C ALA A 6 16.50 5.05 -9.19
N PRO A 7 16.04 4.01 -9.92
CA PRO A 7 16.08 4.00 -11.39
C PRO A 7 15.31 5.14 -12.04
N VAL A 8 14.10 5.43 -11.56
CA VAL A 8 13.25 6.45 -12.18
C VAL A 8 13.78 7.88 -11.98
N ASN A 9 14.63 8.09 -10.97
CA ASN A 9 15.29 9.36 -10.69
C ASN A 9 16.76 9.38 -11.11
N GLU A 10 17.19 8.48 -12.01
CA GLU A 10 18.59 8.27 -12.34
C GLU A 10 19.31 9.57 -12.76
N SER A 11 18.69 10.35 -13.65
CA SER A 11 19.32 11.58 -14.15
C SER A 11 19.60 12.60 -13.04
N LEU A 12 18.69 12.73 -12.07
CA LEU A 12 18.88 13.59 -10.90
C LEU A 12 19.98 13.05 -9.99
N LEU A 13 19.89 11.77 -9.63
CA LEU A 13 20.85 11.15 -8.73
C LEU A 13 22.29 11.20 -9.29
N ARG A 14 22.47 11.00 -10.59
CA ARG A 14 23.79 11.14 -11.24
C ARG A 14 24.31 12.58 -11.18
N ARG A 15 23.45 13.60 -11.37
CA ARG A 15 23.87 15.01 -11.20
C ARG A 15 24.29 15.33 -9.76
N LEU A 16 23.68 14.66 -8.77
CA LEU A 16 24.04 14.77 -7.36
C LEU A 16 25.29 13.95 -6.98
N GLY A 17 25.92 13.26 -7.93
CA GLY A 17 27.15 12.50 -7.71
C GLY A 17 26.94 11.02 -7.37
N ALA A 18 25.79 10.44 -7.66
CA ALA A 18 25.59 9.00 -7.54
C ALA A 18 26.39 8.23 -8.61
N ASP A 19 27.39 7.45 -8.18
CA ASP A 19 28.13 6.56 -9.07
C ASP A 19 27.32 5.32 -9.47
N THR A 20 26.54 4.79 -8.52
CA THR A 20 25.81 3.53 -8.66
C THR A 20 24.33 3.67 -8.33
N ILE A 21 23.47 3.19 -9.23
CA ILE A 21 22.01 3.19 -9.14
C ILE A 21 21.51 1.78 -9.43
N LEU A 22 20.78 1.19 -8.49
CA LEU A 22 20.25 -0.18 -8.59
C LEU A 22 18.74 -0.22 -8.31
N GLY A 23 18.01 -1.12 -8.97
CA GLY A 23 16.58 -1.30 -8.76
C GLY A 23 16.12 -2.70 -9.17
N GLY A 24 14.89 -3.03 -8.76
CA GLY A 24 14.37 -4.39 -8.88
C GLY A 24 15.00 -5.30 -7.83
N GLU A 25 15.57 -6.40 -8.27
CA GLU A 25 16.33 -7.36 -7.45
C GLU A 25 17.79 -6.91 -7.34
N PHE A 26 18.13 -6.22 -6.26
CA PHE A 26 19.39 -5.47 -6.16
C PHE A 26 20.49 -6.17 -5.35
N GLU A 27 20.22 -7.31 -4.72
CA GLU A 27 21.14 -8.01 -3.81
C GLU A 27 22.46 -8.41 -4.49
N GLU A 28 22.40 -9.19 -5.58
CA GLU A 28 23.60 -9.59 -6.33
C GLU A 28 24.37 -8.38 -6.86
N SER A 29 23.67 -7.33 -7.31
CA SER A 29 24.30 -6.09 -7.76
C SER A 29 24.99 -5.35 -6.62
N LEU A 30 24.42 -5.33 -5.41
CA LEU A 30 25.08 -4.75 -4.23
C LEU A 30 26.37 -5.51 -3.87
N VAL A 31 26.36 -6.84 -3.98
CA VAL A 31 27.57 -7.66 -3.78
C VAL A 31 28.63 -7.30 -4.82
N SER A 32 28.27 -7.26 -6.11
CA SER A 32 29.16 -6.84 -7.21
C SER A 32 29.79 -5.47 -6.95
N VAL A 33 28.98 -4.50 -6.49
CA VAL A 33 29.47 -3.16 -6.16
C VAL A 33 30.47 -3.20 -5.01
N LEU A 34 30.19 -3.96 -3.96
CA LEU A 34 31.10 -4.11 -2.82
C LEU A 34 32.44 -4.74 -3.23
N GLU A 35 32.41 -5.78 -4.07
CA GLU A 35 33.61 -6.44 -4.60
C GLU A 35 34.44 -5.50 -5.48
N ARG A 36 33.77 -4.70 -6.32
CA ARG A 36 34.39 -3.66 -7.14
C ARG A 36 35.07 -2.59 -6.28
N LEU A 37 34.39 -2.12 -5.23
CA LEU A 37 34.94 -1.12 -4.31
C LEU A 37 36.12 -1.64 -3.46
N ARG A 38 36.21 -2.96 -3.24
CA ARG A 38 37.32 -3.60 -2.52
C ARG A 38 38.52 -3.90 -3.41
N SER A 39 38.33 -3.97 -4.72
CA SER A 39 39.38 -4.37 -5.66
C SER A 39 40.40 -3.23 -5.84
N PRO A 40 41.71 -3.49 -5.69
CA PRO A 40 42.74 -2.49 -5.95
C PRO A 40 42.82 -2.20 -7.46
N GLY A 41 42.26 -1.07 -7.90
CA GLY A 41 42.25 -0.62 -9.28
C GLY A 41 41.65 0.79 -9.38
N GLU A 42 41.86 1.48 -10.51
CA GLU A 42 41.22 2.77 -10.75
C GLU A 42 39.69 2.61 -10.72
N PRO A 43 38.95 3.53 -10.09
CA PRO A 43 37.49 3.51 -10.11
C PRO A 43 37.01 3.54 -11.56
N SER A 44 36.37 2.46 -12.04
CA SER A 44 35.68 2.49 -13.32
C SER A 44 34.62 3.59 -13.28
N ALA A 45 34.71 4.55 -14.20
CA ALA A 45 33.81 5.70 -14.28
C ALA A 45 32.35 5.32 -14.60
N ALA A 46 32.11 4.09 -15.07
CA ALA A 46 30.77 3.57 -15.36
C ALA A 46 30.46 2.35 -14.49
N GLN A 47 29.23 2.31 -13.95
CA GLN A 47 28.69 1.14 -13.28
C GLN A 47 28.53 -0.02 -14.30
N PRO A 48 29.10 -1.21 -14.04
CA PRO A 48 28.85 -2.39 -14.87
C PRO A 48 27.52 -3.08 -14.55
N GLU A 49 26.98 -2.88 -13.35
CA GLU A 49 25.72 -3.47 -12.93
C GLU A 49 24.52 -2.87 -13.69
N PRO A 50 23.49 -3.67 -14.02
CA PRO A 50 22.27 -3.13 -14.61
C PRO A 50 21.56 -2.19 -13.63
N VAL A 51 21.05 -1.05 -14.14
CA VAL A 51 20.25 -0.10 -13.34
C VAL A 51 19.03 -0.79 -12.73
N ILE A 52 18.37 -1.66 -13.51
CA ILE A 52 17.26 -2.51 -13.06
C ILE A 52 17.62 -3.96 -13.36
N SER A 53 17.65 -4.79 -12.32
CA SER A 53 17.77 -6.23 -12.45
C SER A 53 16.45 -6.89 -12.05
N LEU A 54 16.00 -7.87 -12.83
CA LEU A 54 14.91 -8.77 -12.47
C LEU A 54 15.39 -10.23 -12.46
N ALA A 55 16.69 -10.44 -12.24
CA ALA A 55 17.26 -11.78 -12.14
C ALA A 55 16.63 -12.53 -10.95
N ARG A 56 16.49 -13.86 -11.08
CA ARG A 56 16.01 -14.66 -9.94
C ARG A 56 17.12 -14.75 -8.90
N GLN A 57 16.86 -14.22 -7.71
CA GLN A 57 17.80 -14.26 -6.60
C GLN A 57 17.77 -15.60 -5.88
N THR A 58 18.92 -15.99 -5.34
CA THR A 58 18.99 -17.00 -4.27
C THR A 58 19.00 -16.26 -2.95
N PHE A 59 17.83 -16.03 -2.35
CA PHE A 59 17.73 -15.24 -1.13
C PHE A 59 18.40 -15.96 0.04
N LEU A 60 19.03 -15.16 0.90
CA LEU A 60 19.51 -15.61 2.20
C LEU A 60 18.49 -15.22 3.26
N VAL A 61 18.46 -15.95 4.37
CA VAL A 61 17.69 -15.54 5.55
C VAL A 61 18.22 -14.18 6.02
N PRO A 62 17.37 -13.15 6.15
CA PRO A 62 17.79 -11.85 6.62
C PRO A 62 18.47 -11.92 7.99
N GLU A 63 19.59 -11.23 8.12
CA GLU A 63 20.23 -11.06 9.42
C GLU A 63 19.67 -9.82 10.12
N ARG A 64 19.07 -10.02 11.29
CA ARG A 64 18.27 -9.00 11.99
C ARG A 64 18.90 -8.54 13.30
N HIS A 65 19.97 -9.17 13.79
CA HIS A 65 20.55 -8.85 15.09
C HIS A 65 21.00 -7.39 15.24
N ASP A 66 21.41 -6.75 14.13
CA ASP A 66 21.87 -5.34 14.10
C ASP A 66 20.75 -4.34 13.76
N LEU A 67 19.53 -4.82 13.47
CA LEU A 67 18.39 -3.95 13.21
C LEU A 67 17.78 -3.44 14.54
N PRO A 68 17.07 -2.30 14.52
CA PRO A 68 16.33 -1.87 15.70
C PRO A 68 15.36 -2.97 16.17
N PRO A 69 15.16 -3.15 17.48
CA PRO A 69 14.27 -4.17 18.01
C PRO A 69 12.82 -3.92 17.57
N LEU A 70 12.02 -4.99 17.48
CA LEU A 70 10.62 -4.94 17.04
C LEU A 70 9.74 -3.98 17.87
N SER A 71 10.12 -3.72 19.13
CA SER A 71 9.44 -2.73 19.98
C SER A 71 9.52 -1.28 19.46
N ARG A 72 10.36 -1.02 18.45
CA ARG A 72 10.45 0.28 17.75
C ARG A 72 9.71 0.31 16.42
N TYR A 73 9.11 -0.81 16.00
CA TYR A 73 8.36 -0.89 14.75
C TYR A 73 6.91 -0.47 15.02
N ALA A 74 6.10 -0.39 13.96
CA ALA A 74 4.67 -0.25 14.12
C ALA A 74 4.09 -1.36 15.01
N HIS A 75 3.03 -1.05 15.73
CA HIS A 75 2.30 -2.02 16.54
C HIS A 75 0.93 -2.27 15.92
N LEU A 76 0.43 -3.48 16.12
CA LEU A 76 -0.96 -3.79 15.80
C LEU A 76 -1.83 -3.41 16.99
N ASN A 77 -2.78 -2.50 16.77
CA ASN A 77 -3.90 -2.31 17.69
C ASN A 77 -4.90 -3.42 17.45
N HIS A 78 -5.04 -4.31 18.44
CA HIS A 78 -5.92 -5.45 18.38
C HIS A 78 -7.27 -5.15 19.06
N ALA A 79 -8.30 -5.93 18.74
CA ALA A 79 -9.66 -5.69 19.20
C ALA A 79 -9.82 -5.73 20.74
N ASP A 80 -8.88 -6.37 21.44
CA ASP A 80 -8.84 -6.49 22.90
C ASP A 80 -8.15 -5.30 23.60
N GLY A 81 -7.76 -4.27 22.85
CA GLY A 81 -7.11 -3.05 23.36
C GLY A 81 -5.66 -3.24 23.78
N LYS A 82 -5.07 -4.43 23.58
CA LYS A 82 -3.66 -4.69 23.85
C LYS A 82 -2.86 -4.63 22.54
N PRO A 83 -1.87 -3.74 22.42
CA PRO A 83 -0.99 -3.73 21.25
C PRO A 83 -0.24 -5.06 21.10
N ARG A 84 0.02 -5.48 19.86
CA ARG A 84 0.86 -6.64 19.55
C ARG A 84 2.15 -6.19 18.86
N THR A 85 3.24 -6.87 19.16
CA THR A 85 4.53 -6.65 18.49
C THR A 85 4.46 -7.17 17.06
N VAL A 86 4.82 -6.34 16.08
CA VAL A 86 4.73 -6.67 14.66
C VAL A 86 6.12 -6.95 14.10
N GLY A 87 6.28 -8.12 13.47
CA GLY A 87 7.37 -8.41 12.56
C GLY A 87 6.96 -8.12 11.11
N TYR A 88 7.94 -8.15 10.21
CA TYR A 88 7.74 -7.84 8.79
C TYR A 88 8.51 -8.82 7.92
N THR A 89 7.90 -9.27 6.83
CA THR A 89 8.57 -10.06 5.81
C THR A 89 7.95 -9.82 4.43
N GLU A 90 8.59 -10.30 3.37
CA GLU A 90 8.07 -10.30 2.00
C GLU A 90 8.08 -11.75 1.49
N ALA A 91 6.94 -12.26 1.04
CA ALA A 91 6.89 -13.57 0.36
C ALA A 91 7.19 -13.43 -1.14
N SER A 92 7.01 -12.24 -1.68
CA SER A 92 7.28 -11.91 -3.07
C SER A 92 7.58 -10.42 -3.25
N ARG A 93 8.27 -10.11 -4.36
CA ARG A 93 8.62 -8.76 -4.78
C ARG A 93 8.12 -8.48 -6.18
N GLY A 94 7.79 -7.22 -6.44
CA GLY A 94 7.16 -6.80 -7.70
C GLY A 94 5.68 -7.16 -7.75
N CYS A 95 5.06 -6.94 -8.91
CA CYS A 95 3.63 -7.17 -9.09
C CYS A 95 3.30 -7.52 -10.54
N LYS A 96 2.34 -8.42 -10.76
CA LYS A 96 1.83 -8.78 -12.10
C LYS A 96 1.06 -7.65 -12.76
N HIS A 97 0.50 -6.73 -11.96
CA HIS A 97 -0.35 -5.67 -12.46
C HIS A 97 0.45 -4.48 -12.99
N LEU A 98 -0.25 -3.64 -13.75
CA LEU A 98 0.33 -2.57 -14.54
C LEU A 98 -0.31 -1.20 -14.25
N CYS A 99 -0.91 -1.05 -13.05
CA CYS A 99 -1.58 0.15 -12.55
C CYS A 99 -0.74 1.41 -12.80
N ARG A 100 -1.32 2.44 -13.41
CA ARG A 100 -0.54 3.56 -13.97
C ARG A 100 0.15 4.45 -12.93
N HIS A 101 -0.43 4.56 -11.74
CA HIS A 101 0.12 5.35 -10.63
C HIS A 101 1.18 4.60 -9.80
N CYS A 102 1.25 3.28 -9.93
CA CYS A 102 2.02 2.45 -9.02
C CYS A 102 3.54 2.58 -9.26
N PRO A 103 4.35 2.86 -8.22
CA PRO A 103 5.81 3.04 -8.36
C PRO A 103 6.56 1.72 -8.63
N ILE A 104 5.88 0.58 -8.53
CA ILE A 104 6.47 -0.74 -8.80
C ILE A 104 6.56 -1.00 -10.31
N VAL A 105 5.58 -0.51 -11.07
CA VAL A 105 5.45 -0.80 -12.50
C VAL A 105 6.65 -0.32 -13.32
N PRO A 106 7.21 0.89 -13.11
CA PRO A 106 8.41 1.34 -13.82
C PRO A 106 9.64 0.43 -13.63
N VAL A 107 9.70 -0.32 -12.54
CA VAL A 107 10.83 -1.19 -12.19
C VAL A 107 10.57 -2.63 -12.59
N TYR A 108 9.39 -3.17 -12.27
CA TYR A 108 9.08 -4.59 -12.45
C TYR A 108 8.29 -4.89 -13.72
N GLY A 109 7.58 -3.92 -14.29
CA GLY A 109 6.89 -4.04 -15.58
C GLY A 109 5.94 -5.23 -15.68
N GLY A 110 5.14 -5.51 -14.64
CA GLY A 110 4.21 -6.63 -14.60
C GLY A 110 4.86 -7.99 -14.28
N ARG A 111 6.10 -7.99 -13.74
CA ARG A 111 6.79 -9.19 -13.27
C ARG A 111 6.86 -9.19 -11.75
N PHE A 112 6.94 -10.39 -11.18
CA PHE A 112 7.18 -10.56 -9.75
C PHE A 112 8.18 -11.69 -9.51
N ARG A 113 8.77 -11.74 -8.32
CA ARG A 113 9.74 -12.75 -7.88
C ARG A 113 9.30 -13.30 -6.53
N ILE A 114 9.36 -14.61 -6.40
CA ILE A 114 9.06 -15.32 -5.16
C ILE A 114 10.33 -15.34 -4.30
N VAL A 115 10.17 -15.05 -3.02
CA VAL A 115 11.18 -15.35 -1.99
C VAL A 115 11.00 -16.82 -1.58
N GLN A 116 12.08 -17.59 -1.49
CA GLN A 116 11.99 -19.03 -1.23
C GLN A 116 11.22 -19.31 0.08
N PRO A 117 10.26 -20.25 0.11
CA PRO A 117 9.43 -20.50 1.30
C PRO A 117 10.22 -20.73 2.58
N ASP A 118 11.32 -21.50 2.50
CA ASP A 118 12.17 -21.79 3.66
C ASP A 118 12.86 -20.53 4.20
N VAL A 119 13.19 -19.58 3.32
CA VAL A 119 13.77 -18.28 3.72
C VAL A 119 12.73 -17.43 4.43
N VAL A 120 11.51 -17.33 3.88
CA VAL A 120 10.40 -16.57 4.47
C VAL A 120 10.04 -17.14 5.84
N LEU A 121 9.86 -18.47 5.94
CA LEU A 121 9.48 -19.12 7.19
C LEU A 121 10.57 -18.98 8.25
N GLU A 122 11.84 -19.18 7.88
CA GLU A 122 12.95 -19.02 8.83
C GLU A 122 13.11 -17.57 9.32
N ASP A 123 12.92 -16.59 8.43
CA ASP A 123 12.89 -15.18 8.81
C ASP A 123 11.77 -14.88 9.82
N ILE A 124 10.59 -15.48 9.63
CA ILE A 124 9.49 -15.35 10.59
C ILE A 124 9.83 -16.03 11.93
N ARG A 125 10.41 -17.24 11.92
CA ARG A 125 10.81 -17.94 13.17
C ARG A 125 11.70 -17.07 14.04
N ARG A 126 12.74 -16.46 13.44
CA ARG A 126 13.65 -15.54 14.16
C ARG A 126 12.94 -14.33 14.74
N GLN A 127 11.94 -13.80 14.04
CA GLN A 127 11.15 -12.67 14.54
C GLN A 127 10.21 -13.08 15.68
N VAL A 128 9.61 -14.27 15.61
CA VAL A 128 8.80 -14.84 16.70
C VAL A 128 9.65 -15.08 17.95
N GLU A 129 10.87 -15.62 17.78
CA GLU A 129 11.83 -15.76 18.88
C GLU A 129 12.22 -14.40 19.49
N ALA A 130 12.27 -13.35 18.68
CA ALA A 130 12.47 -11.97 19.12
C ALA A 130 11.20 -11.30 19.70
N GLY A 131 10.08 -12.02 19.78
CA GLY A 131 8.84 -11.58 20.43
C GLY A 131 7.76 -11.04 19.49
N ALA A 132 7.84 -11.29 18.17
CA ALA A 132 6.75 -10.97 17.26
C ALA A 132 5.49 -11.79 17.58
N GLU A 133 4.34 -11.11 17.63
CA GLU A 133 3.01 -11.69 17.84
C GLU A 133 2.11 -11.54 16.60
N HIS A 134 2.57 -10.72 15.65
CA HIS A 134 1.92 -10.47 14.38
C HIS A 134 2.97 -10.31 13.27
N ILE A 135 2.68 -10.72 12.05
CA ILE A 135 3.55 -10.51 10.87
C ILE A 135 2.80 -9.74 9.79
N THR A 136 3.37 -8.62 9.34
CA THR A 136 2.92 -7.95 8.12
C THR A 136 3.67 -8.52 6.93
N PHE A 137 2.93 -9.02 5.92
CA PHE A 137 3.50 -9.37 4.62
C PHE A 137 3.50 -8.14 3.71
N GLY A 138 4.71 -7.62 3.47
CA GLY A 138 4.96 -6.42 2.68
C GLY A 138 4.83 -6.57 1.17
N ASP A 139 4.36 -7.72 0.69
CA ASP A 139 4.09 -8.00 -0.70
C ASP A 139 3.19 -6.91 -1.32
N PRO A 140 3.54 -6.35 -2.49
CA PRO A 140 2.67 -5.41 -3.20
C PRO A 140 1.31 -5.99 -3.57
N ASP A 141 1.27 -7.31 -3.75
CA ASP A 141 0.08 -8.11 -3.90
C ASP A 141 0.44 -9.56 -3.53
N PHE A 142 0.00 -9.99 -2.35
CA PHE A 142 0.32 -11.29 -1.78
C PHE A 142 -0.17 -12.45 -2.67
N PHE A 143 -1.24 -12.23 -3.45
CA PHE A 143 -1.78 -13.25 -4.35
C PHE A 143 -1.11 -13.29 -5.73
N ASN A 144 -0.06 -12.46 -5.96
CA ASN A 144 0.81 -12.62 -7.13
C ASN A 144 1.26 -14.08 -7.32
N GLY A 145 1.54 -14.79 -6.23
CA GLY A 145 1.89 -16.20 -6.23
C GLY A 145 0.94 -17.06 -5.41
N ILE A 146 -0.35 -17.16 -5.78
CA ILE A 146 -1.38 -17.81 -4.94
C ILE A 146 -0.96 -19.15 -4.29
N ARG A 147 -0.41 -20.11 -5.05
CA ARG A 147 0.05 -21.40 -4.49
C ARG A 147 1.18 -21.24 -3.47
N HIS A 148 2.09 -20.29 -3.69
CA HIS A 148 3.19 -19.99 -2.78
C HIS A 148 2.64 -19.32 -1.51
N ALA A 149 1.83 -18.26 -1.68
CA ALA A 149 1.20 -17.51 -0.60
C ALA A 149 0.42 -18.42 0.36
N ILE A 150 -0.47 -19.26 -0.17
CA ILE A 150 -1.26 -20.22 0.63
C ILE A 150 -0.36 -21.25 1.30
N GLY A 151 0.68 -21.73 0.62
CA GLY A 151 1.65 -22.66 1.19
C GLY A 151 2.41 -22.07 2.39
N VAL A 152 2.82 -20.80 2.30
CA VAL A 152 3.50 -20.07 3.38
C VAL A 152 2.59 -19.93 4.59
N VAL A 153 1.39 -19.37 4.45
CA VAL A 153 0.50 -19.11 5.61
C VAL A 153 -0.03 -20.40 6.24
N THR A 154 -0.26 -21.45 5.44
CA THR A 154 -0.66 -22.77 5.97
C THR A 154 0.45 -23.39 6.81
N THR A 155 1.70 -23.30 6.33
CA THR A 155 2.86 -23.81 7.07
C THR A 155 3.10 -22.99 8.32
N LEU A 156 3.01 -21.66 8.21
CA LEU A 156 3.16 -20.73 9.32
C LEU A 156 2.15 -21.02 10.43
N HIS A 157 0.86 -21.13 10.09
CA HIS A 157 -0.19 -21.42 11.06
C HIS A 157 0.00 -22.78 11.76
N ARG A 158 0.48 -23.79 11.04
CA ARG A 158 0.79 -25.10 11.65
C ARG A 158 1.93 -25.01 12.67
N GLU A 159 2.94 -24.18 12.41
CA GLU A 159 4.08 -23.98 13.33
C GLU A 159 3.72 -23.06 14.51
N TYR A 160 2.92 -22.02 14.26
CA TYR A 160 2.54 -21.02 15.25
C TYR A 160 1.03 -20.71 15.18
N PRO A 161 0.15 -21.57 15.73
CA PRO A 161 -1.31 -21.42 15.58
C PRO A 161 -1.90 -20.13 16.16
N SER A 162 -1.20 -19.48 17.09
CA SER A 162 -1.62 -18.21 17.71
C SER A 162 -1.01 -16.98 17.05
N LEU A 163 -0.05 -17.15 16.11
CA LEU A 163 0.55 -16.03 15.41
C LEU A 163 -0.46 -15.50 14.39
N THR A 164 -0.60 -14.19 14.36
CA THR A 164 -1.51 -13.51 13.43
C THR A 164 -0.72 -12.84 12.31
N TYR A 165 -1.39 -12.48 11.22
CA TYR A 165 -0.73 -11.74 10.15
C TYR A 165 -1.71 -10.85 9.38
N ASP A 166 -1.15 -9.96 8.56
CA ASP A 166 -1.88 -9.16 7.58
C ASP A 166 -1.19 -9.24 6.21
N VAL A 167 -1.97 -8.98 5.15
CA VAL A 167 -1.51 -9.06 3.76
C VAL A 167 -2.11 -7.92 2.94
N THR A 168 -1.42 -7.51 1.88
CA THR A 168 -1.97 -6.62 0.86
C THR A 168 -2.38 -7.42 -0.37
N ILE A 169 -3.63 -7.31 -0.83
CA ILE A 169 -4.14 -8.05 -2.00
C ILE A 169 -5.02 -7.12 -2.84
N LYS A 170 -4.85 -7.17 -4.16
CA LYS A 170 -5.67 -6.39 -5.10
C LYS A 170 -7.09 -6.95 -5.22
N ILE A 171 -8.08 -6.07 -5.43
CA ILE A 171 -9.50 -6.43 -5.64
C ILE A 171 -9.66 -7.51 -6.72
N GLU A 172 -9.00 -7.38 -7.87
CA GLU A 172 -9.04 -8.40 -8.93
C GLU A 172 -8.61 -9.79 -8.45
N HIS A 173 -7.50 -9.90 -7.71
CA HIS A 173 -7.05 -11.20 -7.20
C HIS A 173 -7.94 -11.72 -6.07
N LEU A 174 -8.58 -10.86 -5.27
CA LEU A 174 -9.57 -11.29 -4.28
C LEU A 174 -10.79 -11.93 -4.95
N LEU A 175 -11.24 -11.38 -6.08
CA LEU A 175 -12.31 -11.96 -6.88
C LEU A 175 -11.88 -13.25 -7.57
N GLU A 176 -10.68 -13.28 -8.17
CA GLU A 176 -10.15 -14.45 -8.87
C GLU A 176 -9.91 -15.65 -7.95
N HIS A 177 -9.56 -15.39 -6.67
CA HIS A 177 -9.17 -16.39 -5.69
C HIS A 177 -10.05 -16.37 -4.44
N ALA A 178 -11.34 -16.07 -4.60
CA ALA A 178 -12.30 -15.94 -3.51
C ALA A 178 -12.41 -17.21 -2.63
N GLU A 179 -12.10 -18.39 -3.19
CA GLU A 179 -12.06 -19.65 -2.45
C GLU A 179 -11.04 -19.66 -1.31
N HIS A 180 -10.02 -18.81 -1.38
CA HIS A 180 -8.94 -18.73 -0.40
C HIS A 180 -9.17 -17.72 0.73
N LEU A 181 -10.26 -16.93 0.69
CA LEU A 181 -10.58 -15.98 1.77
C LEU A 181 -10.75 -16.68 3.13
N ARG A 182 -11.45 -17.82 3.14
CA ARG A 182 -11.58 -18.65 4.35
C ARG A 182 -10.24 -19.18 4.82
N THR A 183 -9.37 -19.62 3.89
CA THR A 183 -8.02 -20.07 4.25
C THR A 183 -7.25 -18.97 4.97
N LEU A 184 -7.32 -17.71 4.49
CA LEU A 184 -6.67 -16.59 5.17
C LEU A 184 -7.16 -16.43 6.62
N GLY A 185 -8.48 -16.43 6.83
CA GLY A 185 -9.07 -16.34 8.17
C GLY A 185 -8.66 -17.52 9.06
N ASP A 186 -8.78 -18.75 8.55
CA ASP A 186 -8.46 -19.99 9.27
C ASP A 186 -6.98 -20.05 9.68
N THR A 187 -6.07 -19.44 8.90
CA THR A 187 -4.64 -19.40 9.20
C THR A 187 -4.21 -18.22 10.06
N GLY A 188 -5.13 -17.34 10.48
CA GLY A 188 -4.84 -16.24 11.40
C GLY A 188 -4.63 -14.86 10.74
N CYS A 189 -5.09 -14.67 9.51
CA CYS A 189 -5.13 -13.34 8.88
C CYS A 189 -6.15 -12.45 9.60
N LEU A 190 -5.71 -11.30 10.13
CA LEU A 190 -6.62 -10.39 10.83
C LEU A 190 -7.34 -9.42 9.91
N PHE A 191 -6.65 -8.94 8.88
CA PHE A 191 -7.22 -8.07 7.87
C PHE A 191 -6.43 -8.16 6.57
N VAL A 192 -7.09 -7.78 5.47
CA VAL A 192 -6.47 -7.64 4.14
C VAL A 192 -6.54 -6.19 3.73
N THR A 193 -5.38 -5.61 3.43
CA THR A 193 -5.30 -4.27 2.84
C THR A 193 -5.56 -4.37 1.33
N SER A 194 -6.47 -3.56 0.80
CA SER A 194 -6.78 -3.58 -0.63
C SER A 194 -6.84 -2.18 -1.22
N ALA A 195 -6.01 -1.98 -2.23
CA ALA A 195 -5.91 -0.71 -2.94
C ALA A 195 -7.08 -0.54 -3.92
N VAL A 196 -8.19 0.01 -3.41
CA VAL A 196 -9.40 0.37 -4.17
C VAL A 196 -9.15 1.62 -5.02
N GLU A 197 -8.39 2.58 -4.47
CA GLU A 197 -8.03 3.90 -5.03
C GLU A 197 -9.20 4.87 -5.21
N ALA A 198 -10.30 4.45 -5.83
CA ALA A 198 -11.46 5.27 -6.15
C ALA A 198 -12.75 4.46 -6.24
N VAL A 199 -13.90 5.13 -6.15
CA VAL A 199 -15.23 4.53 -6.39
C VAL A 199 -15.88 5.01 -7.70
N ASP A 200 -15.14 5.85 -8.45
CA ASP A 200 -15.51 6.31 -9.79
C ASP A 200 -14.80 5.44 -10.83
N ASP A 201 -15.58 4.68 -11.61
CA ASP A 201 -15.06 3.76 -12.61
C ASP A 201 -14.25 4.45 -13.72
N SER A 202 -14.53 5.73 -14.01
CA SER A 202 -13.75 6.49 -14.98
C SER A 202 -12.36 6.85 -14.44
N ILE A 203 -12.21 7.02 -13.13
CA ILE A 203 -10.91 7.20 -12.47
C ILE A 203 -10.18 5.86 -12.42
N LEU A 204 -10.86 4.78 -12.02
CA LEU A 204 -10.28 3.42 -12.00
C LEU A 204 -9.75 3.00 -13.37
N ALA A 205 -10.47 3.30 -14.45
CA ALA A 205 -10.03 3.04 -15.83
C ALA A 205 -8.77 3.84 -16.21
N ARG A 206 -8.65 5.11 -15.77
CA ARG A 206 -7.44 5.92 -15.98
C ARG A 206 -6.26 5.41 -15.18
N LEU A 207 -6.49 4.93 -13.97
CA LEU A 207 -5.46 4.30 -13.14
C LEU A 207 -5.10 2.88 -13.61
N ASP A 208 -5.85 2.30 -14.55
CA ASP A 208 -5.69 0.91 -15.02
C ASP A 208 -5.77 -0.10 -13.87
N LYS A 209 -6.75 0.10 -12.98
CA LYS A 209 -6.90 -0.72 -11.78
C LYS A 209 -7.47 -2.10 -12.05
N GLY A 210 -8.13 -2.30 -13.19
CA GLY A 210 -8.72 -3.59 -13.60
C GLY A 210 -9.88 -4.08 -12.73
N HIS A 211 -10.37 -3.26 -11.80
CA HIS A 211 -11.61 -3.47 -11.06
C HIS A 211 -12.52 -2.24 -11.19
N THR A 212 -13.81 -2.44 -10.90
CA THR A 212 -14.86 -1.42 -10.83
C THR A 212 -15.32 -1.18 -9.39
N CYS A 213 -16.16 -0.17 -9.17
CA CYS A 213 -16.84 0.04 -7.89
C CYS A 213 -17.74 -1.16 -7.53
N ALA A 214 -18.41 -1.78 -8.50
CA ALA A 214 -19.22 -2.97 -8.28
C ALA A 214 -18.38 -4.16 -7.80
N ASP A 215 -17.18 -4.35 -8.37
CA ASP A 215 -16.22 -5.36 -7.93
C ASP A 215 -15.79 -5.13 -6.47
N PHE A 216 -15.53 -3.88 -6.10
CA PHE A 216 -15.22 -3.52 -4.72
C PHE A 216 -16.38 -3.86 -3.77
N VAL A 217 -17.62 -3.53 -4.13
CA VAL A 217 -18.82 -3.90 -3.34
C VAL A 217 -18.93 -5.41 -3.18
N ALA A 218 -18.74 -6.18 -4.25
CA ALA A 218 -18.78 -7.64 -4.20
C ALA A 218 -17.69 -8.22 -3.26
N VAL A 219 -16.48 -7.67 -3.29
CA VAL A 219 -15.41 -8.08 -2.35
C VAL A 219 -15.79 -7.78 -0.91
N VAL A 220 -16.41 -6.64 -0.62
CA VAL A 220 -16.87 -6.31 0.74
C VAL A 220 -17.88 -7.34 1.24
N GLU A 221 -18.83 -7.76 0.40
CA GLU A 221 -19.78 -8.82 0.73
C GLU A 221 -19.09 -10.17 1.00
N MET A 222 -18.14 -10.57 0.13
CA MET A 222 -17.36 -11.80 0.32
C MET A 222 -16.57 -11.81 1.64
N PHE A 223 -16.03 -10.66 2.04
CA PHE A 223 -15.30 -10.52 3.30
C PHE A 223 -16.21 -10.63 4.52
N ARG A 224 -17.41 -10.02 4.45
CA ARG A 224 -18.45 -10.17 5.49
C ARG A 224 -18.84 -11.65 5.65
N ASP A 225 -19.08 -12.35 4.54
CA ASP A 225 -19.43 -13.77 4.54
C ASP A 225 -18.30 -14.66 5.08
N ALA A 226 -17.04 -14.30 4.83
CA ALA A 226 -15.86 -15.00 5.33
C ALA A 226 -15.52 -14.66 6.79
N GLY A 227 -16.15 -13.65 7.39
CA GLY A 227 -15.78 -13.14 8.71
C GLY A 227 -14.38 -12.48 8.75
N LEU A 228 -13.90 -11.99 7.60
CA LEU A 228 -12.59 -11.38 7.44
C LEU A 228 -12.72 -9.85 7.32
N VAL A 229 -11.72 -9.13 7.81
CA VAL A 229 -11.71 -7.66 7.75
C VAL A 229 -11.04 -7.19 6.46
N LEU A 230 -11.74 -6.40 5.66
CA LEU A 230 -11.16 -5.64 4.56
C LEU A 230 -10.71 -4.27 5.07
N SER A 231 -9.47 -3.87 4.81
CA SER A 231 -8.97 -2.52 5.02
C SER A 231 -8.71 -1.84 3.67
N PRO A 232 -9.72 -1.15 3.10
CA PRO A 232 -9.58 -0.53 1.79
C PRO A 232 -8.78 0.78 1.87
N THR A 233 -8.01 1.06 0.82
CA THR A 233 -7.21 2.27 0.67
C THR A 233 -7.59 3.06 -0.58
N PHE A 234 -7.40 4.37 -0.53
CA PHE A 234 -7.92 5.32 -1.51
C PHE A 234 -6.89 6.41 -1.85
N VAL A 235 -6.91 6.86 -3.10
CA VAL A 235 -6.27 8.12 -3.52
C VAL A 235 -7.38 9.12 -3.70
N ALA A 236 -7.83 9.69 -2.59
CA ALA A 236 -9.07 10.46 -2.54
C ALA A 236 -9.06 11.70 -3.44
N PHE A 237 -7.89 12.29 -3.69
CA PHE A 237 -7.72 13.43 -4.60
C PHE A 237 -6.87 13.08 -5.81
N THR A 238 -7.51 13.06 -6.97
CA THR A 238 -6.88 12.87 -8.28
C THR A 238 -7.11 14.10 -9.16
N PRO A 239 -6.40 14.23 -10.30
CA PRO A 239 -6.73 15.17 -11.36
C PRO A 239 -8.18 15.25 -11.81
N TRP A 240 -8.95 14.20 -11.55
CA TRP A 240 -10.30 14.00 -12.07
C TRP A 240 -11.36 14.00 -10.96
N THR A 241 -10.96 14.08 -9.69
CA THR A 241 -11.88 14.07 -8.55
C THR A 241 -12.71 15.35 -8.53
N THR A 242 -14.03 15.24 -8.57
CA THR A 242 -14.94 16.38 -8.36
C THR A 242 -15.35 16.51 -6.88
N LEU A 243 -15.92 17.64 -6.48
CA LEU A 243 -16.46 17.82 -5.12
C LEU A 243 -17.59 16.83 -4.84
N GLU A 244 -18.47 16.64 -5.82
CA GLU A 244 -19.56 15.67 -5.77
C GLU A 244 -19.02 14.23 -5.72
N GLY A 245 -18.01 13.91 -6.54
CA GLY A 245 -17.34 12.61 -6.55
C GLY A 245 -16.64 12.28 -5.24
N TYR A 246 -16.03 13.28 -4.58
CA TYR A 246 -15.48 13.11 -3.24
C TYR A 246 -16.58 12.85 -2.20
N CYS A 247 -17.73 13.54 -2.28
CA CYS A 247 -18.88 13.24 -1.42
C CYS A 247 -19.43 11.81 -1.67
N GLU A 248 -19.43 11.35 -2.93
CA GLU A 248 -19.83 9.98 -3.28
C GLU A 248 -18.85 8.93 -2.74
N LEU A 249 -17.54 9.20 -2.73
CA LEU A 249 -16.56 8.35 -2.05
C LEU A 249 -16.93 8.18 -0.57
N LEU A 250 -17.23 9.27 0.14
CA LEU A 250 -17.63 9.18 1.54
C LEU A 250 -18.94 8.41 1.69
N ARG A 251 -19.94 8.67 0.84
CA ARG A 251 -21.22 7.97 0.87
C ARG A 251 -21.02 6.47 0.69
N ARG A 252 -20.22 6.05 -0.29
CA ARG A 252 -19.92 4.63 -0.53
C ARG A 252 -19.21 3.97 0.65
N ILE A 253 -18.27 4.65 1.30
CA ILE A 253 -17.60 4.15 2.52
C ILE A 253 -18.62 3.93 3.65
N ALA A 254 -19.55 4.88 3.83
CA ALA A 254 -20.59 4.79 4.87
C ALA A 254 -21.63 3.69 4.58
N GLU A 255 -22.15 3.63 3.35
CA GLU A 255 -23.10 2.60 2.90
C GLU A 255 -22.54 1.18 3.03
N LEU A 256 -21.23 1.01 2.87
CA LEU A 256 -20.55 -0.27 3.04
C LEU A 256 -20.10 -0.54 4.50
N ASP A 257 -20.46 0.33 5.45
CA ASP A 257 -20.03 0.25 6.86
C ASP A 257 -18.51 0.12 7.03
N LEU A 258 -17.73 0.85 6.22
CA LEU A 258 -16.27 0.78 6.18
C LEU A 258 -15.59 1.96 6.89
N VAL A 259 -16.34 2.83 7.57
CA VAL A 259 -15.79 4.03 8.24
C VAL A 259 -14.70 3.64 9.25
N GLU A 260 -14.92 2.58 10.02
CA GLU A 260 -13.93 2.08 10.98
C GLU A 260 -12.79 1.29 10.33
N ASN A 261 -12.93 0.89 9.07
CA ASN A 261 -11.93 0.09 8.34
C ASN A 261 -10.92 0.97 7.59
N VAL A 262 -11.32 2.20 7.24
CA VAL A 262 -10.51 3.16 6.49
C VAL A 262 -9.64 3.98 7.44
N ALA A 263 -8.33 3.92 7.25
CA ALA A 263 -7.42 4.80 7.98
C ALA A 263 -7.69 6.27 7.60
N PRO A 264 -7.78 7.22 8.55
CA PRO A 264 -8.16 8.60 8.26
C PRO A 264 -7.32 9.30 7.20
N VAL A 265 -6.03 8.96 7.11
CA VAL A 265 -5.12 9.49 6.09
C VAL A 265 -5.62 9.22 4.67
N GLN A 266 -6.28 8.09 4.42
CA GLN A 266 -6.81 7.67 3.12
C GLN A 266 -7.88 8.63 2.58
N LEU A 267 -8.53 9.39 3.45
CA LEU A 267 -9.49 10.44 3.06
C LEU A 267 -8.79 11.71 2.53
N ALA A 268 -7.46 11.81 2.68
CA ALA A 268 -6.68 13.01 2.43
C ALA A 268 -5.54 12.80 1.41
N ILE A 269 -5.35 11.58 0.92
CA ILE A 269 -4.28 11.25 -0.02
C ILE A 269 -4.52 11.94 -1.35
N ARG A 270 -3.47 12.59 -1.85
CA ARG A 270 -3.42 13.21 -3.17
C ARG A 270 -2.51 12.38 -4.08
N LEU A 271 -2.98 12.15 -5.31
CA LEU A 271 -2.23 11.41 -6.32
C LEU A 271 -0.91 12.11 -6.62
N LEU A 272 0.20 11.37 -6.46
CA LEU A 272 1.51 11.80 -6.90
C LEU A 272 1.81 11.24 -8.29
N VAL A 273 2.51 12.02 -9.11
CA VAL A 273 2.96 11.59 -10.45
C VAL A 273 4.49 11.59 -10.45
N PRO A 274 5.14 10.51 -9.96
CA PRO A 274 6.59 10.44 -9.94
C PRO A 274 7.17 10.29 -11.35
N ALA A 275 8.49 10.51 -11.46
CA ALA A 275 9.23 10.16 -12.67
C ALA A 275 9.00 8.69 -13.06
N GLY A 276 8.87 8.42 -14.36
CA GLY A 276 8.62 7.08 -14.89
C GLY A 276 7.20 6.55 -14.68
N SER A 277 6.30 7.27 -13.98
CA SER A 277 4.90 6.86 -13.83
C SER A 277 4.24 6.65 -15.19
N ARG A 278 3.51 5.54 -15.35
CA ARG A 278 2.73 5.27 -16.56
C ARG A 278 1.53 6.20 -16.72
N LEU A 279 1.17 7.00 -15.70
CA LEU A 279 0.21 8.09 -15.87
C LEU A 279 0.67 9.06 -16.97
N LEU A 280 1.98 9.25 -17.13
CA LEU A 280 2.56 10.08 -18.18
C LEU A 280 2.38 9.50 -19.59
N GLU A 281 1.88 8.26 -19.74
CA GLU A 281 1.46 7.71 -21.04
C GLU A 281 0.15 8.36 -21.52
N LEU A 282 -0.68 8.85 -20.60
CA LEU A 282 -1.92 9.55 -20.92
C LEU A 282 -1.62 10.97 -21.40
N ARG A 283 -2.16 11.34 -22.57
CA ARG A 283 -1.97 12.68 -23.14
C ARG A 283 -2.49 13.76 -22.20
N GLU A 284 -3.68 13.55 -21.63
CA GLU A 284 -4.31 14.50 -20.70
C GLU A 284 -3.45 14.77 -19.46
N VAL A 285 -2.73 13.77 -18.95
CA VAL A 285 -1.83 13.95 -17.80
C VAL A 285 -0.60 14.76 -18.20
N ARG A 286 0.01 14.48 -19.37
CA ARG A 286 1.15 15.27 -19.86
C ARG A 286 0.80 16.74 -20.10
N GLU A 287 -0.44 17.02 -20.48
CA GLU A 287 -0.94 18.38 -20.71
C GLU A 287 -1.23 19.13 -19.40
N MET A 288 -1.52 18.41 -18.30
CA MET A 288 -1.90 19.03 -17.02
C MET A 288 -0.73 19.25 -16.04
N VAL A 289 0.31 18.41 -16.12
CA VAL A 289 1.40 18.45 -15.15
C VAL A 289 2.36 19.61 -15.41
N GLN A 290 2.95 20.12 -14.33
CA GLN A 290 4.00 21.14 -14.34
C GLN A 290 5.38 20.49 -14.57
N PRO A 291 6.45 21.28 -14.81
CA PRO A 291 7.80 20.75 -14.84
C PRO A 291 8.12 19.92 -13.60
N PHE A 292 8.98 18.91 -13.76
CA PHE A 292 9.38 18.01 -12.67
C PHE A 292 9.99 18.80 -11.51
N ASP A 293 9.47 18.57 -10.30
CA ASP A 293 9.99 19.12 -9.05
C ASP A 293 11.01 18.12 -8.49
N GLU A 294 12.28 18.50 -8.50
CA GLU A 294 13.39 17.64 -8.05
C GLU A 294 13.44 17.47 -6.53
N ASP A 295 12.89 18.41 -5.76
CA ASP A 295 12.86 18.33 -4.29
C ASP A 295 11.71 17.41 -3.83
N ALA A 296 10.57 17.49 -4.52
CA ALA A 296 9.41 16.65 -4.24
C ALA A 296 9.42 15.31 -4.99
N LEU A 297 10.32 15.13 -5.97
CA LEU A 297 10.43 13.96 -6.86
C LEU A 297 9.15 13.61 -7.62
N VAL A 298 8.37 14.62 -8.00
CA VAL A 298 7.08 14.46 -8.69
C VAL A 298 6.91 15.50 -9.79
N TYR A 299 6.02 15.22 -10.73
CA TYR A 299 5.42 16.20 -11.60
C TYR A 299 4.21 16.83 -10.87
N PRO A 300 4.29 18.09 -10.41
CA PRO A 300 3.18 18.74 -9.73
C PRO A 300 1.98 18.91 -10.68
N TRP A 301 0.77 18.91 -10.14
CA TRP A 301 -0.43 19.21 -10.89
C TRP A 301 -1.41 20.02 -10.04
N THR A 302 -2.17 20.87 -10.72
CA THR A 302 -3.23 21.70 -10.13
C THR A 302 -4.56 21.22 -10.68
N HIS A 303 -5.58 21.13 -9.82
CA HIS A 303 -6.90 20.71 -10.26
C HIS A 303 -7.55 21.81 -11.12
N SER A 304 -8.34 21.41 -12.12
CA SER A 304 -9.03 22.37 -13.01
C SER A 304 -10.09 23.20 -12.27
N ASP A 305 -10.70 22.62 -11.24
CA ASP A 305 -11.51 23.32 -10.23
C ASP A 305 -10.67 23.58 -8.97
N PRO A 306 -10.29 24.85 -8.67
CA PRO A 306 -9.46 25.19 -7.52
C PRO A 306 -10.14 24.90 -6.17
N ARG A 307 -11.46 24.73 -6.14
CA ARG A 307 -12.19 24.36 -4.91
C ARG A 307 -11.84 22.95 -4.45
N VAL A 308 -11.47 22.05 -5.37
CA VAL A 308 -11.03 20.68 -5.04
C VAL A 308 -9.66 20.71 -4.35
N ASP A 309 -8.74 21.56 -4.82
CA ASP A 309 -7.44 21.74 -4.17
C ASP A 309 -7.58 22.36 -2.76
N ASP A 310 -8.48 23.36 -2.61
CA ASP A 310 -8.82 23.93 -1.29
C ASP A 310 -9.45 22.88 -0.35
N LEU A 311 -10.33 22.01 -0.87
CA LEU A 311 -10.92 20.91 -0.11
C LEU A 311 -9.83 19.92 0.36
N CYS A 312 -8.92 19.52 -0.54
CA CYS A 312 -7.80 18.64 -0.24
C CYS A 312 -6.94 19.20 0.91
N ALA A 313 -6.50 20.46 0.81
CA ALA A 313 -5.68 21.10 1.84
C ALA A 313 -6.38 21.18 3.20
N LYS A 314 -7.69 21.49 3.21
CA LYS A 314 -8.49 21.56 4.44
C LYS A 314 -8.67 20.19 5.08
N ILE A 315 -8.92 19.14 4.29
CA ILE A 315 -9.06 17.78 4.80
C ILE A 315 -7.73 17.26 5.33
N GLN A 316 -6.61 17.47 4.62
CA GLN A 316 -5.28 17.12 5.11
C GLN A 316 -4.99 17.74 6.48
N THR A 317 -5.25 19.05 6.62
CA THR A 317 -5.10 19.76 7.91
C THR A 317 -6.03 19.20 8.98
N LEU A 318 -7.28 18.93 8.64
CA LEU A 318 -8.29 18.39 9.56
C LEU A 318 -7.88 17.01 10.08
N VAL A 319 -7.55 16.08 9.18
CA VAL A 319 -7.15 14.71 9.48
C VAL A 319 -5.89 14.70 10.33
N GLN A 320 -4.85 15.44 9.93
CA GLN A 320 -3.59 15.52 10.69
C GLN A 320 -3.82 16.01 12.13
N LYS A 321 -4.60 17.08 12.29
CA LYS A 321 -4.90 17.64 13.62
C LYS A 321 -5.72 16.67 14.47
N ALA A 322 -6.72 16.03 13.88
CA ALA A 322 -7.62 15.13 14.59
C ALA A 322 -6.91 13.83 15.02
N GLN A 323 -6.06 13.26 14.16
CA GLN A 323 -5.22 12.11 14.53
C GLN A 323 -4.26 12.46 15.66
N LYS A 324 -3.62 13.64 15.62
CA LYS A 324 -2.75 14.12 16.70
C LYS A 324 -3.50 14.27 18.04
N ASN A 325 -4.79 14.57 18.00
CA ASN A 325 -5.64 14.69 19.18
C ASN A 325 -6.17 13.33 19.69
N GLY A 326 -5.98 12.24 18.95
CA GLY A 326 -6.54 10.94 19.28
C GLY A 326 -8.04 10.81 19.00
N ASP A 327 -8.59 11.64 18.10
CA ASP A 327 -10.00 11.54 17.68
C ASP A 327 -10.26 10.15 17.03
N THR A 328 -11.45 9.59 17.24
CA THR A 328 -11.84 8.31 16.64
C THR A 328 -11.99 8.42 15.12
N ARG A 329 -11.85 7.30 14.39
CA ARG A 329 -12.06 7.27 12.92
C ARG A 329 -13.44 7.81 12.55
N TRP A 330 -14.49 7.41 13.29
CA TRP A 330 -15.84 7.94 13.12
C TRP A 330 -15.93 9.46 13.28
N ALA A 331 -15.36 10.02 14.36
CA ALA A 331 -15.41 11.46 14.59
C ALA A 331 -14.66 12.25 13.50
N ILE A 332 -13.54 11.71 13.01
CA ILE A 332 -12.81 12.32 11.89
C ILE A 332 -13.66 12.27 10.62
N PHE A 333 -14.22 11.10 10.30
CA PHE A 333 -15.08 10.91 9.13
C PHE A 333 -16.29 11.85 9.14
N GLU A 334 -16.96 12.01 10.28
CA GLU A 334 -18.12 12.92 10.41
C GLU A 334 -17.74 14.38 10.13
N ARG A 335 -16.56 14.81 10.58
CA ARG A 335 -16.05 16.17 10.32
C ARG A 335 -15.68 16.36 8.85
N VAL A 336 -15.08 15.34 8.22
CA VAL A 336 -14.77 15.32 6.79
C VAL A 336 -16.06 15.35 5.96
N TRP A 337 -17.07 14.56 6.34
CA TRP A 337 -18.41 14.54 5.73
C TRP A 337 -19.04 15.93 5.69
N LYS A 338 -19.13 16.59 6.85
CA LYS A 338 -19.71 17.95 6.98
C LYS A 338 -18.95 18.97 6.14
N LEU A 339 -17.61 18.92 6.15
CA LEU A 339 -16.77 19.83 5.39
C LEU A 339 -16.96 19.65 3.88
N ALA A 340 -16.92 18.41 3.40
CA ALA A 340 -17.03 18.07 1.98
C ALA A 340 -18.39 18.52 1.40
N HIS A 341 -19.50 18.14 2.05
CA HIS A 341 -20.85 18.53 1.61
C HIS A 341 -21.03 20.04 1.59
N LYS A 342 -20.56 20.74 2.62
CA LYS A 342 -20.60 22.21 2.68
C LYS A 342 -19.84 22.84 1.51
N MET A 343 -18.65 22.33 1.16
CA MET A 343 -17.84 22.87 0.06
C MET A 343 -18.40 22.53 -1.31
N ALA A 344 -19.07 21.37 -1.43
CA ALA A 344 -19.81 20.98 -2.63
C ALA A 344 -21.12 21.76 -2.82
N GLY A 345 -21.59 22.49 -1.80
CA GLY A 345 -22.90 23.13 -1.83
C GLY A 345 -24.07 22.13 -1.78
N LEU A 346 -23.79 20.92 -1.29
CA LEU A 346 -24.77 19.84 -1.13
C LEU A 346 -25.37 19.88 0.28
N PRO A 347 -26.61 19.40 0.47
CA PRO A 347 -27.16 19.23 1.82
C PRO A 347 -26.28 18.29 2.64
N VAL A 348 -26.09 18.61 3.91
CA VAL A 348 -25.42 17.70 4.84
C VAL A 348 -26.46 16.68 5.31
N GLU A 349 -26.51 15.56 4.59
CA GLU A 349 -27.37 14.43 4.93
C GLU A 349 -26.85 13.72 6.18
N GLU A 350 -27.73 12.94 6.81
CA GLU A 350 -27.33 12.00 7.85
C GLU A 350 -26.42 10.93 7.22
N ILE A 351 -25.36 10.56 7.94
CA ILE A 351 -24.42 9.55 7.45
C ILE A 351 -25.15 8.20 7.43
N PRO A 352 -25.21 7.50 6.28
CA PRO A 352 -25.82 6.18 6.22
C PRO A 352 -25.19 5.25 7.27
N GLN A 353 -26.03 4.60 8.07
CA GLN A 353 -25.65 3.57 9.02
C GLN A 353 -26.63 2.41 8.88
N GLU A 354 -26.14 1.19 8.82
CA GLU A 354 -27.01 0.04 9.08
C GLU A 354 -27.25 -0.06 10.59
N ASP A 355 -28.51 -0.29 10.99
CA ASP A 355 -28.93 -0.63 12.36
C ASP A 355 -28.43 -2.04 12.73
N VAL A 356 -27.11 -2.25 12.77
CA VAL A 356 -26.54 -3.54 13.15
C VAL A 356 -26.27 -3.50 14.65
N GLY A 357 -27.15 -4.12 15.43
CA GLY A 357 -27.02 -4.35 16.87
C GLY A 357 -25.85 -5.25 17.29
N VAL A 358 -24.81 -5.36 16.47
CA VAL A 358 -23.57 -6.07 16.77
C VAL A 358 -22.63 -5.07 17.41
N SER A 359 -22.19 -5.36 18.63
CA SER A 359 -21.07 -4.69 19.27
C SER A 359 -19.94 -4.59 18.24
N ARG A 360 -19.64 -3.36 17.79
CA ARG A 360 -18.55 -3.09 16.85
C ARG A 360 -17.26 -3.60 17.48
N ALA A 361 -16.88 -4.83 17.15
CA ALA A 361 -15.58 -5.36 17.52
C ALA A 361 -14.54 -4.38 16.96
N ALA A 362 -13.60 -3.92 17.78
CA ALA A 362 -12.61 -2.95 17.34
C ALA A 362 -11.85 -3.54 16.15
N ILE A 363 -11.94 -2.87 15.00
CA ILE A 363 -11.29 -3.29 13.76
C ILE A 363 -9.76 -3.28 14.01
N PRO A 364 -9.03 -4.39 13.78
CA PRO A 364 -7.60 -4.40 13.96
C PRO A 364 -6.92 -3.45 12.96
N TYR A 365 -5.90 -2.72 13.40
CA TYR A 365 -5.13 -1.84 12.52
C TYR A 365 -3.71 -1.58 13.04
N LEU A 366 -2.78 -1.33 12.11
CA LEU A 366 -1.41 -0.92 12.42
C LEU A 366 -1.36 0.54 12.85
N THR A 367 -0.50 0.88 13.82
CA THR A 367 -0.24 2.26 14.25
C THR A 367 0.32 3.14 13.13
N GLU A 368 0.96 2.53 12.14
CA GLU A 368 1.38 3.16 10.89
C GLU A 368 0.57 2.54 9.74
N PRO A 369 -0.39 3.27 9.14
CA PRO A 369 -1.21 2.73 8.08
C PRO A 369 -0.42 2.59 6.77
N TRP A 370 -0.77 1.58 5.98
CA TRP A 370 -0.26 1.42 4.62
C TRP A 370 -0.76 2.55 3.71
N TYR A 371 0.08 3.01 2.77
CA TYR A 371 -0.28 3.94 1.71
C TYR A 371 0.49 3.63 0.42
N CYS A 372 -0.11 3.99 -0.71
CA CYS A 372 0.34 3.70 -2.08
C CYS A 372 1.59 4.49 -2.49
#